data_AF-A0A6C0DYG1-F1
#
_entry.id   AF-A0A6C0DYG1-F1
#
_cell.length_a   1.000
_cell.length_b   1.000
_cell.length_c   1.000
_cell.angle_alpha   90.00
_cell.angle_beta   90.00
_cell.angle_gamma   90.00
#
_symmetry.space_group_name_H-M   'P 1'
#
loop_
_entity.id
_entity.type
_entity.pdbx_description
1 polymer ?
#
loop_
_entity_poly.entity_id
_entity_poly.type
_entity_poly.pdbx_seq_one_letter_code
_entity_poly.pdbx_strand_id
1 'polypeptide(L)'
;MKKPMRCADGLYHIKGKTYKVLRGSRAQVWNGTAYKTEGSLLKSDLVKSHGRIVSALKHKTAKKEMRLQKYGFFAKKGKFGYVKKSVSRKSRGRKTARRRRFGGEKESKYEDAEE
;
A
#
# COMPACT_ATOMS: atom_id res chain seq x y z
N MET A 1 18.16 -4.65 22.75
CA MET A 1 17.67 -6.05 22.85
C MET A 1 18.83 -7.02 22.73
N LYS A 2 18.89 -8.03 23.62
CA LYS A 2 19.94 -9.06 23.59
C LYS A 2 19.75 -9.97 22.36
N LYS A 3 20.83 -10.30 21.66
CA LYS A 3 20.79 -11.22 20.51
C LYS A 3 20.41 -12.64 21.02
N PRO A 4 19.50 -13.37 20.34
CA PRO A 4 19.21 -14.74 20.71
C PRO A 4 20.44 -15.61 20.44
N MET A 5 20.93 -16.27 21.48
CA MET A 5 22.05 -17.21 21.43
C MET A 5 21.53 -18.65 21.41
N ARG A 6 22.36 -19.59 20.95
CA ARG A 6 22.05 -21.02 21.05
C ARG A 6 22.17 -21.44 22.51
N CYS A 7 21.25 -22.28 22.98
CA CYS A 7 21.35 -22.95 24.27
C CYS A 7 22.29 -24.16 24.18
N ALA A 8 22.56 -24.81 25.31
CA ALA A 8 23.41 -26.00 25.39
C ALA A 8 22.93 -27.13 24.42
N ASP A 9 21.62 -27.23 24.20
CA ASP A 9 21.00 -28.19 23.29
C ASP A 9 21.25 -27.90 21.79
N GLY A 10 21.96 -26.82 21.47
CA GLY A 10 22.24 -26.39 20.09
C GLY A 10 21.02 -25.77 19.36
N LEU A 11 19.89 -25.61 20.05
CA LEU A 11 18.66 -25.00 19.55
C LEU A 11 18.49 -23.56 20.02
N TYR A 12 17.65 -22.81 19.31
CA TYR A 12 17.22 -21.47 19.70
C TYR A 12 15.85 -21.53 20.37
N HIS A 13 15.75 -21.06 21.61
CA HIS A 13 14.49 -20.98 22.35
C HIS A 13 13.97 -19.54 22.29
N ILE A 14 12.93 -19.32 21.50
CA ILE A 14 12.37 -17.98 21.28
C ILE A 14 10.87 -18.03 21.46
N LYS A 15 10.35 -17.25 22.44
CA LYS A 15 8.92 -17.15 22.74
C LYS A 15 8.26 -18.52 22.98
N GLY A 16 8.91 -19.39 23.74
CA GLY A 16 8.41 -20.73 24.09
C GLY A 16 8.48 -21.76 22.95
N LYS A 17 9.14 -21.46 21.84
CA LYS A 17 9.34 -22.39 20.71
C LYS A 17 10.82 -22.63 20.45
N THR A 18 11.13 -23.84 20.01
CA THR A 18 12.48 -24.25 19.62
C THR A 18 12.67 -24.15 18.10
N TYR A 19 13.84 -23.66 17.69
CA TYR A 19 14.21 -23.55 16.29
C TYR A 19 15.63 -24.07 16.08
N LYS A 20 15.87 -24.79 14.98
CA LYS A 20 17.19 -25.30 14.63
C LYS A 20 18.12 -24.17 14.19
N VAL A 21 17.57 -23.21 13.44
CA VAL A 21 18.29 -22.06 12.92
C VAL A 21 17.55 -20.77 13.22
N LEU A 22 18.29 -19.69 13.45
CA LEU A 22 17.68 -18.38 13.72
C LEU A 22 17.10 -17.75 12.44
N ARG A 23 17.87 -17.82 11.36
CA ARG A 23 17.50 -17.28 10.05
C ARG A 23 17.47 -18.38 9.01
N GLY A 24 16.55 -18.28 8.06
CA GLY A 24 16.43 -19.25 6.98
C GLY A 24 15.54 -18.79 5.84
N SER A 25 15.20 -19.72 4.96
CA SER A 25 14.30 -19.48 3.83
C SER A 25 12.85 -19.32 4.31
N ARG A 26 12.00 -18.73 3.46
CA ARG A 26 10.55 -18.60 3.74
C ARG A 26 9.89 -19.96 4.00
N ALA A 27 10.33 -21.00 3.30
CA ALA A 27 9.85 -22.37 3.51
C ALA A 27 10.26 -22.92 4.88
N GLN A 28 11.53 -22.73 5.29
CA GLN A 28 12.00 -23.17 6.61
C GLN A 28 11.26 -22.46 7.75
N VAL A 29 10.97 -21.17 7.61
CA VAL A 29 10.19 -20.42 8.61
C VAL A 29 8.74 -20.93 8.66
N TRP A 30 8.13 -21.19 7.50
CA TRP A 30 6.77 -21.73 7.42
C TRP A 30 6.65 -23.10 8.08
N ASN A 31 7.65 -23.97 7.88
CA ASN A 31 7.71 -25.30 8.46
C ASN A 31 8.16 -25.31 9.94
N GLY A 32 8.59 -24.16 10.49
CA GLY A 32 8.99 -24.04 11.89
C GLY A 32 10.44 -24.45 12.18
N THR A 33 11.26 -24.71 11.16
CA THR A 33 12.69 -25.00 11.32
C THR A 33 13.48 -23.75 11.70
N ALA A 34 13.09 -22.61 11.11
CA ALA A 34 13.74 -21.32 11.30
C ALA A 34 12.81 -20.33 12.02
N TYR A 35 13.37 -19.47 12.87
CA TYR A 35 12.57 -18.44 13.57
C TYR A 35 12.09 -17.32 12.63
N LYS A 36 12.99 -16.78 11.82
CA LYS A 36 12.71 -15.68 10.90
C LYS A 36 13.44 -15.83 9.57
N THR A 37 13.01 -15.06 8.58
CA THR A 37 13.74 -14.99 7.30
C THR A 37 14.92 -14.04 7.38
N GLU A 38 15.79 -14.03 6.36
CA GLU A 38 16.86 -13.01 6.24
C GLU A 38 16.32 -11.59 6.25
N GLY A 39 15.14 -11.36 5.67
CA GLY A 39 14.41 -10.10 5.72
C GLY A 39 13.64 -9.85 7.01
N SER A 40 13.93 -10.59 8.09
CA SER A 40 13.28 -10.48 9.41
C SER A 40 11.77 -10.73 9.44
N LEU A 41 11.20 -11.36 8.40
CA LEU A 41 9.80 -11.79 8.40
C LEU A 41 9.62 -13.02 9.30
N LEU A 42 8.61 -12.96 10.16
CA LEU A 42 8.15 -14.10 10.96
C LEU A 42 7.13 -14.92 10.19
N LYS A 43 6.80 -16.10 10.72
CA LYS A 43 5.75 -16.96 10.14
C LYS A 43 4.40 -16.24 10.01
N SER A 44 4.05 -15.36 10.94
CA SER A 44 2.83 -14.52 10.90
C SER A 44 2.79 -13.55 9.71
N ASP A 45 3.96 -13.16 9.21
CA ASP A 45 4.09 -12.18 8.14
C ASP A 45 4.14 -12.84 6.75
N LEU A 46 4.00 -14.17 6.70
CA LEU A 46 4.02 -14.98 5.50
C LEU A 46 2.63 -15.53 5.18
N VAL A 47 2.37 -15.75 3.90
CA VAL A 47 1.13 -16.36 3.40
C VAL A 47 1.45 -17.29 2.23
N LYS A 48 0.74 -18.40 2.14
CA LYS A 48 0.83 -19.32 0.99
C LYS A 48 -0.10 -18.83 -0.12
N SER A 49 0.46 -18.59 -1.30
CA SER A 49 -0.27 -18.13 -2.50
C SER A 49 0.27 -18.86 -3.71
N HIS A 50 -0.62 -19.53 -4.47
CA HIS A 50 -0.27 -20.22 -5.72
C HIS A 50 0.96 -21.15 -5.58
N GLY A 51 0.99 -21.95 -4.51
CA GLY A 51 2.09 -22.88 -4.20
C GLY A 51 3.36 -22.24 -3.63
N ARG A 52 3.47 -20.91 -3.59
CA ARG A 52 4.63 -20.19 -3.05
C ARG A 52 4.33 -19.54 -1.71
N ILE A 53 5.35 -19.37 -0.88
CA ILE A 53 5.26 -18.63 0.38
C ILE A 53 5.75 -17.20 0.13
N VAL A 54 4.85 -16.24 0.25
CA VAL A 54 5.09 -14.81 -0.02
C VAL A 54 4.82 -13.99 1.24
N SER A 55 5.31 -12.75 1.29
CA SER A 55 5.00 -11.86 2.40
C SER A 55 3.53 -11.41 2.35
N ALA A 56 2.83 -11.48 3.48
CA ALA A 56 1.44 -11.10 3.62
C ALA A 56 1.19 -9.63 3.25
N LEU A 57 2.09 -8.72 3.64
CA LEU A 57 1.98 -7.30 3.31
C LEU A 57 1.98 -7.04 1.79
N LYS A 58 2.91 -7.66 1.05
CA LYS A 58 2.96 -7.51 -0.42
C LYS A 58 1.73 -8.12 -1.10
N HIS A 59 1.26 -9.27 -0.62
CA HIS A 59 0.05 -9.89 -1.14
C HIS A 59 -1.19 -8.99 -0.91
N LYS A 60 -1.35 -8.43 0.29
CA LYS A 60 -2.47 -7.53 0.63
C LYS A 60 -2.42 -6.22 -0.18
N THR A 61 -1.26 -5.57 -0.23
CA THR A 61 -1.07 -4.31 -0.98
C THR A 61 -1.30 -4.50 -2.48
N ALA A 62 -0.81 -5.59 -3.07
CA ALA A 62 -1.03 -5.87 -4.50
C ALA A 62 -2.52 -6.02 -4.84
N LYS A 63 -3.29 -6.71 -3.98
CA LYS A 63 -4.75 -6.85 -4.15
C LYS A 63 -5.49 -5.52 -3.97
N LYS A 64 -5.08 -4.70 -2.99
CA LYS A 64 -5.70 -3.41 -2.70
C LYS A 64 -5.47 -2.39 -3.81
N GLU A 65 -4.24 -2.28 -4.30
CA GLU A 65 -3.87 -1.23 -5.25
C GLU A 65 -4.28 -1.51 -6.69
N MET A 66 -4.49 -2.78 -7.04
CA MET A 66 -4.79 -3.23 -8.42
C MET A 66 -3.93 -2.48 -9.46
N ARG A 67 -2.61 -2.47 -9.23
CA ARG A 67 -1.65 -1.58 -9.90
C ARG A 67 -1.78 -1.57 -11.42
N LEU A 68 -1.95 -2.73 -12.03
CA LEU A 68 -2.12 -2.85 -13.49
C LEU A 68 -3.36 -2.10 -13.98
N GLN A 69 -4.50 -2.30 -13.31
CA GLN A 69 -5.75 -1.61 -13.65
C GLN A 69 -5.63 -0.10 -13.41
N LYS A 70 -4.96 0.31 -12.33
CA LYS A 70 -4.68 1.73 -12.04
C LYS A 70 -3.90 2.41 -13.16
N TYR A 71 -2.96 1.71 -13.80
CA TYR A 71 -2.21 2.20 -14.96
C TYR A 71 -2.90 1.95 -16.30
N GLY A 72 -4.15 1.47 -16.30
CA GLY A 72 -4.96 1.27 -17.50
C GLY A 72 -4.75 -0.08 -18.19
N PHE A 73 -4.04 -1.02 -17.58
CA PHE A 73 -3.84 -2.36 -18.13
C PHE A 73 -4.90 -3.33 -17.62
N PHE A 74 -5.67 -3.92 -18.55
CA PHE A 74 -6.73 -4.87 -18.26
C PHE A 74 -6.55 -6.17 -19.06
N ALA A 75 -7.22 -7.24 -18.64
CA ALA A 75 -7.34 -8.46 -19.43
C ALA A 75 -8.78 -8.59 -19.95
N LYS A 76 -8.96 -9.08 -21.19
CA LYS A 76 -10.27 -9.36 -21.78
C LYS A 76 -10.32 -10.84 -22.16
N LYS A 77 -11.37 -11.55 -21.73
CA LYS A 77 -11.58 -12.97 -22.08
C LYS A 77 -11.52 -13.16 -23.61
N GLY A 78 -10.81 -14.19 -24.07
CA GLY A 78 -10.65 -14.49 -25.50
C GLY A 78 -9.65 -13.62 -26.25
N LYS A 79 -8.94 -12.69 -25.60
CA LYS A 79 -7.82 -11.95 -26.19
C LYS A 79 -6.54 -12.22 -25.40
N PHE A 80 -5.52 -12.70 -26.08
CA PHE A 80 -4.20 -12.91 -25.49
C PHE A 80 -3.48 -11.56 -25.31
N GLY A 81 -2.81 -11.36 -24.17
CA GLY A 81 -2.10 -10.12 -23.83
C GLY A 81 -2.90 -9.10 -23.03
N TYR A 82 -2.34 -7.89 -22.89
CA TYR A 82 -2.97 -6.78 -22.16
C TYR A 82 -3.80 -5.89 -23.08
N VAL A 83 -4.90 -5.36 -22.55
CA VAL A 83 -5.73 -4.34 -23.20
C VAL A 83 -5.54 -3.03 -22.45
N LYS A 84 -5.00 -2.01 -23.13
CA LYS A 84 -4.80 -0.69 -22.56
C LYS A 84 -6.09 0.13 -22.69
N LYS A 85 -6.65 0.57 -21.57
CA LYS A 85 -7.77 1.53 -21.52
C LYS A 85 -7.27 2.89 -21.06
N SER A 86 -7.84 3.95 -21.60
CA SER A 86 -7.63 5.31 -21.09
C SER A 86 -8.21 5.43 -19.69
N VAL A 87 -7.37 5.35 -18.68
CA VAL A 87 -7.74 5.77 -17.33
C VAL A 87 -7.81 7.29 -17.33
N SER A 88 -9.02 7.83 -17.18
CA SER A 88 -9.23 9.27 -16.98
C SER A 88 -8.41 9.68 -15.75
N ARG A 89 -7.32 10.41 -15.98
CA ARG A 89 -6.61 11.08 -14.88
C ARG A 89 -7.57 12.17 -14.43
N LYS A 90 -8.30 11.94 -13.34
CA LYS A 90 -9.13 13.00 -12.73
C LYS A 90 -8.20 14.19 -12.52
N SER A 91 -8.36 15.21 -13.36
CA SER A 91 -7.56 16.42 -13.27
C SER A 91 -7.82 16.97 -11.88
N ARG A 92 -6.76 17.11 -11.09
CA ARG A 92 -6.86 17.90 -9.86
C ARG A 92 -7.08 19.33 -10.33
N GLY A 93 -8.33 19.70 -10.54
CA GLY A 93 -8.71 21.03 -10.97
C GLY A 93 -8.02 22.02 -10.03
N ARG A 94 -7.13 22.86 -10.59
CA ARG A 94 -6.61 24.02 -9.88
C ARG A 94 -7.84 24.79 -9.39
N LYS A 95 -8.09 24.80 -8.08
CA LYS A 95 -9.09 25.70 -7.50
C LYS A 95 -8.56 27.12 -7.69
N THR A 96 -8.86 27.73 -8.83
CA THR A 96 -8.66 29.17 -9.01
C THR A 96 -9.62 29.84 -8.05
N ALA A 97 -9.08 30.37 -6.95
CA ALA A 97 -9.81 31.19 -6.01
C ALA A 97 -10.41 32.38 -6.76
N ARG A 98 -11.74 32.41 -6.93
CA ARG A 98 -12.45 33.60 -7.40
C ARG A 98 -12.25 34.67 -6.33
N ARG A 99 -11.35 35.63 -6.60
CA ARG A 99 -11.26 36.89 -5.84
C ARG A 99 -12.62 37.58 -5.94
N ARG A 100 -13.35 37.66 -4.82
CA ARG A 100 -14.53 38.52 -4.69
C ARG A 100 -14.03 39.96 -4.83
N ARG A 101 -14.45 40.66 -5.87
CA ARG A 101 -14.25 42.11 -5.97
C ARG A 101 -15.22 42.75 -4.97
N PHE A 102 -14.68 43.42 -3.97
CA PHE A 102 -15.37 44.42 -3.17
C PHE A 102 -15.70 45.64 -4.07
N GLY A 103 -16.82 46.30 -3.80
CA GLY A 103 -17.24 47.56 -4.45
C GLY A 103 -18.69 47.46 -4.96
N GLY A 104 -19.65 48.31 -4.58
CA GLY A 104 -19.59 49.53 -3.79
C GLY A 104 -20.96 49.86 -3.19
N GLU A 105 -20.95 50.84 -2.31
CA GLU A 105 -22.02 51.25 -1.41
C GLU A 105 -23.28 51.77 -2.11
N LYS A 106 -24.40 51.68 -1.38
CA LYS A 106 -25.65 52.37 -1.66
C LYS A 106 -25.45 53.86 -1.39
N GLU A 107 -25.88 54.74 -2.28
CA GLU A 107 -26.30 56.08 -1.90
C GLU A 107 -27.54 56.54 -2.67
N SER A 108 -28.44 57.14 -1.90
CA SER A 108 -29.82 57.56 -2.14
C SER A 108 -29.87 59.02 -2.61
N LYS A 109 -30.66 59.33 -3.64
CA LYS A 109 -31.95 60.05 -3.54
C LYS A 109 -31.82 61.58 -3.34
N TYR A 110 -32.39 62.33 -4.30
CA TYR A 110 -32.52 63.80 -4.45
C TYR A 110 -31.36 64.53 -5.15
N GLU A 111 -31.62 65.00 -6.37
CA GLU A 111 -31.33 66.36 -6.86
C GLU A 111 -31.94 66.52 -8.26
N ASP A 112 -33.28 66.40 -8.33
CA ASP A 112 -34.07 67.08 -9.36
C ASP A 112 -34.31 68.51 -8.81
N ALA A 113 -33.49 69.46 -9.25
CA ALA A 113 -33.69 70.88 -9.03
C ALA A 113 -33.10 71.67 -10.21
N GLU A 114 -34.02 72.04 -11.11
CA GLU A 114 -34.15 73.35 -11.76
C GLU A 114 -32.97 73.90 -12.62
N GLU A 115 -33.26 74.01 -13.92
CA GLU A 115 -33.14 75.21 -14.78
C GLU A 115 -31.79 75.94 -14.92
#